data_AF-K0B2V2-F1
#
_entry.id   AF-K0B2V2-F1
#
_cell.length_a   1.000
_cell.length_b   1.000
_cell.length_c   1.000
_cell.angle_alpha   90.00
_cell.angle_beta   90.00
_cell.angle_gamma   90.00
#
_symmetry.space_group_name_H-M   'P 1'
#
loop_
_entity.id
_entity.type
_entity.pdbx_description
1 polymer ?
#
loop_
_entity_poly.entity_id
_entity_poly.type
_entity_poly.pdbx_seq_one_letter_code
_entity_poly.pdbx_strand_id
1 'polypeptide(L)' 'MISKMTDSVIPYIKEWKNRPLDKGDPVVFMDAIHYKAREDRQIKSKAAYMMVGVNLENFKYISLNLLALCF' A
#
# COMPACT_ATOMS: atom_id res chain seq x y z
N MET A 1 3.44 24.21 4.15
CA MET A 1 4.86 23.91 3.87
C MET A 1 5.26 22.45 4.18
N ILE A 2 4.46 21.68 4.94
CA ILE A 2 4.72 20.25 5.21
C ILE A 2 4.38 19.34 4.01
N SER A 3 3.30 19.62 3.26
CA SER A 3 2.88 18.83 2.08
C SER A 3 4.01 18.65 1.04
N LYS A 4 4.78 19.71 0.75
CA LYS A 4 5.89 19.65 -0.21
C LYS A 4 7.03 18.73 0.23
N MET A 5 7.27 18.63 1.55
CA MET A 5 8.28 17.68 2.06
C MET A 5 7.78 16.24 1.91
N THR A 6 6.49 15.99 2.14
CA THR A 6 5.88 14.67 1.95
C THR A 6 5.90 14.23 0.48
N ASP A 7 5.74 15.16 -0.46
CA ASP A 7 5.77 14.87 -1.91
C ASP A 7 7.12 14.27 -2.37
N SER A 8 8.21 14.56 -1.66
CA SER A 8 9.54 14.02 -1.97
C SER A 8 9.65 12.49 -1.84
N VAL A 9 8.75 11.86 -1.08
CA VAL A 9 8.75 10.41 -0.83
C VAL A 9 7.97 9.64 -1.91
N ILE A 10 7.12 10.33 -2.69
CA ILE A 10 6.32 9.73 -3.78
C ILE A 10 7.14 8.87 -4.75
N PRO A 11 8.32 9.28 -5.27
CA PRO A 11 9.11 8.43 -6.17
C PRO A 11 9.54 7.11 -5.52
N TYR A 12 9.99 7.15 -4.26
CA TYR A 12 10.38 5.95 -3.52
C TYR A 12 9.21 5.00 -3.27
N ILE A 13 8.00 5.54 -3.01
CA ILE A 13 6.77 4.74 -2.88
C ILE A 13 6.45 4.01 -4.19
N LYS A 14 6.64 4.68 -5.34
CA LYS A 14 6.40 4.05 -6.66
C LYS A 14 7.38 2.92 -6.93
N GLU A 15 8.65 3.11 -6.63
CA GLU A 15 9.68 2.07 -6.76
C GLU A 15 9.38 0.88 -5.87
N TRP A 16 9.07 1.13 -4.60
CA TRP A 16 8.74 0.10 -3.63
C TRP A 16 7.46 -0.68 -3.98
N LYS A 17 6.50 -0.05 -4.67
CA LYS A 17 5.30 -0.74 -5.21
C LYS A 17 5.64 -1.69 -6.37
N ASN A 18 6.65 -1.36 -7.17
CA ASN A 18 7.00 -2.13 -8.37
C ASN A 18 7.97 -3.30 -8.10
N ARG A 19 8.41 -3.49 -6.86
CA ARG A 19 9.29 -4.62 -6.53
C ARG A 19 8.55 -5.96 -6.73
N PRO A 20 9.21 -6.97 -7.31
CA PRO A 20 8.61 -8.29 -7.44
C PRO A 20 8.31 -8.88 -6.05
N LEU A 21 7.18 -9.59 -5.96
CA LEU A 21 6.88 -10.42 -4.79
C LEU A 21 7.72 -11.69 -4.89
N ASP A 22 8.39 -12.05 -3.80
CA ASP A 22 9.15 -13.29 -3.74
C ASP A 22 8.21 -14.49 -3.83
N LYS A 23 8.57 -15.48 -4.66
CA LYS A 23 7.81 -16.72 -4.78
C LYS A 23 8.09 -17.58 -3.55
N GLY A 24 7.20 -17.56 -2.56
CA GLY A 24 7.34 -18.48 -1.43
C GLY A 24 6.71 -18.09 -0.11
N ASP A 25 5.74 -17.16 -0.06
CA ASP A 25 5.04 -16.84 1.19
C ASP A 25 3.97 -17.92 1.49
N PRO A 26 4.17 -18.82 2.48
CA PRO A 26 3.19 -19.85 2.82
C PRO A 26 1.89 -19.27 3.41
N VAL A 27 1.93 -18.06 3.97
CA VAL A 27 0.78 -17.37 4.58
C VAL A 27 0.81 -15.89 4.23
N VAL A 28 -0.32 -15.38 3.73
CA VAL A 28 -0.53 -13.96 3.42
C VAL A 28 -1.70 -13.44 4.25
N PHE A 29 -1.46 -12.34 4.98
CA PHE A 29 -2.49 -11.58 5.68
C PHE A 29 -2.88 -10.36 4.84
N MET A 30 -4.18 -10.05 4.81
CA MET A 30 -4.71 -8.87 4.13
C MET A 30 -5.51 -8.04 5.12
N ASP A 31 -5.27 -6.74 5.13
CA ASP A 31 -6.01 -5.76 5.94
C ASP A 31 -6.51 -4.61 5.06
N ALA A 32 -7.58 -3.95 5.51
CA ALA A 32 -8.24 -2.86 4.81
C ALA A 32 -8.57 -1.72 5.78
N ILE A 33 -7.98 -0.54 5.55
CA ILE A 33 -8.28 0.68 6.32
C ILE A 33 -9.23 1.55 5.50
N HIS A 34 -10.43 1.78 6.03
CA HIS A 34 -11.41 2.66 5.41
C HIS A 34 -11.14 4.12 5.79
N TYR A 35 -11.13 5.01 4.79
CA TYR A 35 -10.89 6.43 4.99
C TYR A 35 -11.77 7.29 4.07
N LYS A 36 -11.87 8.57 4.40
CA LYS A 36 -12.57 9.57 3.58
C LYS A 36 -11.55 10.44 2.87
N ALA A 37 -11.66 10.56 1.56
CA ALA A 37 -10.79 11.41 0.74
C ALA A 37 -11.62 12.38 -0.08
N ARG A 38 -11.10 13.60 -0.25
CA ARG A 38 -11.71 14.57 -1.17
C ARG A 38 -11.16 14.34 -2.58
N GLU A 39 -12.05 14.09 -3.52
CA GLU A 39 -11.76 13.89 -4.93
C GLU A 39 -12.86 14.59 -5.75
N ASP A 40 -12.46 15.35 -6.77
CA ASP A 40 -13.40 16.15 -7.59
C ASP A 40 -14.36 17.01 -6.77
N ARG A 41 -13.83 17.61 -5.69
CA ARG A 41 -14.57 18.43 -4.70
C ARG A 41 -15.60 17.66 -3.85
N GLN A 42 -15.77 16.36 -4.06
CA GLN A 42 -16.64 15.50 -3.27
C GLN A 42 -15.86 14.67 -2.25
N ILE A 43 -16.45 14.38 -1.09
CA ILE A 43 -15.86 13.47 -0.10
C ILE A 43 -16.31 12.04 -0.43
N LYS A 44 -15.37 11.17 -0.80
CA LYS A 44 -15.62 9.76 -1.12
C LYS A 44 -15.06 8.84 -0.04
N SER A 45 -15.74 7.72 0.18
CA SER A 45 -15.20 6.61 0.96
C SER A 45 -14.22 5.83 0.10
N LYS A 46 -13.02 5.56 0.63
CA LYS A 46 -12.01 4.72 0.00
C LYS A 46 -11.49 3.70 1.02
N ALA A 47 -10.88 2.62 0.53
CA ALA A 47 -10.21 1.62 1.36
C ALA A 47 -8.76 1.48 0.89
N ALA A 48 -7.83 1.54 1.83
CA ALA A 48 -6.42 1.25 1.60
C ALA A 48 -6.17 -0.21 2.00
N TYR A 49 -5.77 -1.03 1.03
CA TYR A 49 -5.47 -2.43 1.25
C TYR A 49 -3.98 -2.64 1.50
N MET A 50 -3.66 -3.49 2.46
CA MET A 50 -2.29 -3.90 2.78
C MET A 50 -2.19 -5.41 2.79
N MET A 51 -1.13 -5.96 2.18
CA MET A 51 -0.82 -7.38 2.23
C MET A 51 0.50 -7.60 2.95
N VAL A 52 0.55 -8.62 3.80
CA VAL A 52 1.73 -9.01 4.56
C VAL A 52 1.98 -10.49 4.36
N GLY A 53 3.07 -10.82 3.67
CA GLY A 53 3.58 -12.19 3.56
C GLY A 53 4.46 -12.52 4.76
N VAL A 54 4.33 -13.76 5.27
CA VAL A 54 5.22 -14.30 6.30
C VAL A 54 5.89 -15.55 5.74
N ASN A 55 7.22 -15.51 5.63
CA ASN A 55 8.00 -16.69 5.25
C ASN A 55 8.40 -17.54 6.47
N LEU A 56 8.87 -18.77 6.22
CA LEU A 56 9.25 -19.74 7.27
C LEU A 56 10.47 -19.30 8.11
N GLU A 57 11.23 -18.31 7.64
CA GLU A 57 12.41 -17.75 8.31
C GLU A 57 12.09 -16.49 9.14
N ASN A 58 10.79 -16.23 9.42
CA ASN A 58 10.28 -15.07 10.17
C ASN A 58 10.41 -13.70 9.47
N PHE A 59 10.71 -13.64 8.18
CA PHE A 59 10.73 -12.38 7.44
C PHE A 59 9.32 -11.97 7.00
N LYS A 60 8.87 -10.85 7.55
CA LYS A 60 7.54 -10.26 7.36
C LYS A 60 7.61 -9.21 6.25
N TYR A 61 7.44 -9.64 5.01
CA TYR A 61 7.41 -8.71 3.88
C TYR A 61 6.04 -8.03 3.81
N ILE A 62 6.00 -6.75 4.17
CA ILE A 62 4.82 -5.91 3.96
C ILE A 62 4.86 -5.43 2.52
N SER A 63 4.02 -5.97 1.63
CA SER A 63 3.77 -5.34 0.32
C SER A 63 2.49 -4.53 0.43
N LEU A 64 2.66 -3.23 0.67
CA LEU A 64 1.57 -2.26 0.61
C LEU A 64 1.33 -1.99 -0.88
N ASN A 65 0.77 -3.00 -1.53
CA ASN A 65 0.26 -2.81 -2.86
C ASN A 65 -0.97 -1.93 -2.69
N LEU A 66 -0.78 -0.61 -2.83
CA LEU A 66 -1.83 0.30 -3.25
C LEU A 66 -2.29 -0.19 -4.62
N LEU A 67 -3.08 -1.28 -4.62
CA LEU A 67 -4.03 -1.64 -5.65
C LEU A 67 -5.02 -0.48 -5.69
N ALA A 68 -4.58 0.62 -6.28
CA ALA A 68 -5.44 1.56 -6.97
C ALA A 68 -5.92 0.84 -8.24
N LEU A 69 -6.71 -0.20 -8.05
CA LEU A 69 -7.56 -0.75 -9.10
C LEU A 69 -8.93 -0.99 -8.48
N CYS A 70 -9.88 -0.25 -9.01
CA CYS A 70 -11.34 -0.32 -8.81
C CYS A 70 -11.91 0.42 -7.60
N PHE A 71 -11.75 1.75 -7.58
CA PHE A 71 -12.86 2.71 -7.82
C PHE A 71 -12.31 3.99 -8.46
#